data_AF-A0A535I387-F1
#
_entry.id   AF-A0A535I387-F1
#
_cell.length_a   1.000
_cell.length_b   1.000
_cell.length_c   1.000
_cell.angle_alpha   90.00
_cell.angle_beta   90.00
_cell.angle_gamma   90.00
#
_symmetry.space_group_name_H-M   'P 1'
#
loop_
_entity.id
_entity.type
_entity.pdbx_description
1 polymer ?
#
loop_
_entity_poly.entity_id
_entity_poly.type
_entity_poly.pdbx_seq_one_letter_code
_entity_poly.pdbx_strand_id
1 'polypeptide(L)'
;MPENETLGQRIKRIRTERGMSLAKVVRDDFSRAFLNQVELGKARPSIRVLRIIADRLGTEVEYILEGQEAGIERELALEKGRVLLARGETRRAMLALKPAVASYDWPLGSDARVCRAQALLVMGRKDEAAEVIAREKKTIELHNDRHRLDRLRAVERGERFHFEGDAVEAHLHLADRAARHGNPHDELEHYRAARILLEVNPPHSWGGGGEAAGGAKAPTGS
;
A
#
# COMPACT_ATOMS: atom_id res chain seq x y z
N MET A 1 -5.59 -20.08 -11.32
CA MET A 1 -6.67 -19.09 -11.49
C MET A 1 -6.59 -18.56 -12.91
N PRO A 2 -7.70 -18.34 -13.64
CA PRO A 2 -7.62 -18.08 -15.08
C PRO A 2 -6.96 -16.72 -15.33
N GLU A 3 -5.83 -16.73 -16.04
CA GLU A 3 -4.93 -15.59 -16.25
C GLU A 3 -5.45 -14.51 -17.22
N ASN A 4 -6.77 -14.33 -17.38
CA ASN A 4 -7.28 -13.30 -18.30
C ASN A 4 -8.75 -12.88 -18.03
N GLU A 5 -9.13 -12.67 -16.77
CA GLU A 5 -10.41 -12.02 -16.47
C GLU A 5 -10.32 -10.51 -16.81
N THR A 6 -11.15 -10.05 -17.74
CA THR A 6 -11.31 -8.60 -18.02
C THR A 6 -11.95 -7.88 -16.83
N LEU A 7 -11.72 -6.57 -16.70
CA LEU A 7 -12.40 -5.70 -15.72
C LEU A 7 -13.91 -5.91 -15.68
N GLY A 8 -14.56 -6.05 -16.85
CA GLY A 8 -16.00 -6.27 -16.94
C GLY A 8 -16.43 -7.60 -16.33
N GLN A 9 -15.72 -8.67 -16.67
CA GLN A 9 -15.98 -10.01 -16.10
C GLN A 9 -15.79 -10.00 -14.58
N ARG A 10 -14.83 -9.25 -14.08
CA ARG A 10 -14.56 -9.10 -12.64
C ARG A 10 -15.65 -8.36 -11.90
N ILE A 11 -16.12 -7.24 -12.44
CA ILE A 11 -17.27 -6.50 -11.91
C ILE A 11 -18.47 -7.45 -11.81
N LYS A 12 -18.74 -8.22 -12.88
CA LYS A 12 -19.83 -9.18 -12.93
C LYS A 12 -19.69 -10.25 -11.85
N ARG A 13 -18.51 -10.86 -11.71
CA ARG A 13 -18.22 -11.91 -10.73
C ARG A 13 -18.48 -11.42 -9.31
N ILE A 14 -17.85 -10.32 -8.89
CA ILE A 14 -18.02 -9.73 -7.55
C ILE A 14 -19.49 -9.43 -7.28
N ARG A 15 -20.18 -8.82 -8.26
CA ARG A 15 -21.60 -8.50 -8.15
C ARG A 15 -22.45 -9.75 -7.93
N THR A 16 -22.19 -10.83 -8.67
CA THR A 16 -22.94 -12.09 -8.55
C THR A 16 -22.64 -12.85 -7.27
N GLU A 17 -21.38 -12.90 -6.83
CA GLU A 17 -20.96 -13.51 -5.57
C GLU A 17 -21.65 -12.84 -4.37
N ARG A 18 -21.91 -11.53 -4.46
CA ARG A 18 -22.61 -10.74 -3.44
C ARG A 18 -24.13 -10.72 -3.60
N GLY A 19 -24.70 -11.50 -4.53
CA GLY A 19 -26.15 -11.54 -4.77
C GLY A 19 -26.74 -10.19 -5.19
N MET A 20 -25.94 -9.30 -5.79
CA MET A 20 -26.39 -7.96 -6.17
C MET A 20 -26.96 -7.94 -7.60
N SER A 21 -28.12 -7.30 -7.78
CA SER A 21 -28.65 -7.03 -9.12
C SER A 21 -27.93 -5.85 -9.77
N LEU A 22 -27.98 -5.76 -11.11
CA LEU A 22 -27.49 -4.57 -11.83
C LEU A 22 -28.12 -3.28 -11.27
N ALA A 23 -29.43 -3.30 -10.99
CA ALA A 23 -30.15 -2.17 -10.42
C ALA A 23 -29.57 -1.70 -9.07
N LYS A 24 -29.15 -2.65 -8.22
CA LYS A 24 -28.56 -2.36 -6.91
C LYS A 24 -27.19 -1.66 -7.02
N VAL A 25 -26.43 -1.96 -8.07
CA VAL A 25 -25.10 -1.36 -8.33
C VAL A 25 -25.21 -0.04 -9.07
N VAL A 26 -26.15 0.13 -10.00
CA VAL A 26 -26.22 1.39 -10.78
C VAL A 26 -26.92 2.53 -10.04
N ARG A 27 -27.96 2.22 -9.25
CA ARG A 27 -28.86 3.23 -8.65
C ARG A 27 -29.23 4.31 -9.69
N ASP A 28 -28.92 5.57 -9.43
CA ASP A 28 -29.29 6.70 -10.30
C ASP A 28 -28.10 7.32 -11.07
N ASP A 29 -26.87 6.81 -10.89
CA ASP A 29 -25.65 7.43 -11.47
C ASP A 29 -25.43 7.06 -12.94
N PHE A 30 -25.91 5.88 -13.37
CA PHE A 30 -25.78 5.39 -14.74
C PHE A 30 -26.82 4.31 -15.05
N SER A 31 -26.98 3.97 -16.32
CA SER A 31 -28.02 3.02 -16.73
C SER A 31 -27.63 1.56 -16.46
N ARG A 32 -28.65 0.73 -16.19
CA ARG A 32 -28.49 -0.74 -16.12
C ARG A 32 -27.89 -1.31 -17.41
N ALA A 33 -28.30 -0.74 -18.54
CA ALA A 33 -27.77 -1.13 -19.85
C ALA A 33 -26.27 -0.83 -19.96
N PHE A 34 -25.82 0.32 -19.48
CA PHE A 34 -24.41 0.68 -19.46
C PHE A 34 -23.58 -0.29 -18.62
N LEU A 35 -23.99 -0.58 -17.37
CA LEU A 35 -23.27 -1.55 -16.52
C LEU A 35 -23.22 -2.94 -17.17
N ASN A 36 -24.29 -3.37 -17.82
CA ASN A 36 -24.30 -4.64 -18.56
C ASN A 36 -23.31 -4.64 -19.74
N GLN A 37 -23.20 -3.53 -20.48
CA GLN A 37 -22.20 -3.42 -21.55
C GLN A 37 -20.77 -3.42 -20.99
N VAL A 38 -20.54 -2.78 -19.84
CA VAL A 38 -19.25 -2.83 -19.13
C VAL A 38 -18.92 -4.27 -18.72
N GLU A 39 -19.85 -4.99 -18.11
CA GLU A 39 -19.65 -6.38 -17.68
C GLU A 39 -19.37 -7.34 -18.85
N LEU A 40 -19.85 -7.02 -20.05
CA LEU A 40 -19.60 -7.76 -21.29
C LEU A 40 -18.32 -7.30 -22.02
N GLY A 41 -17.58 -6.33 -21.48
CA GLY A 41 -16.38 -5.77 -22.10
C GLY A 41 -16.65 -4.89 -23.33
N LYS A 42 -17.92 -4.52 -23.57
CA LYS A 42 -18.37 -3.75 -24.73
C LYS A 42 -18.35 -2.24 -24.50
N ALA A 43 -18.24 -1.80 -23.26
CA ALA A 43 -18.11 -0.40 -22.88
C ALA A 43 -16.97 -0.20 -21.88
N ARG A 44 -16.21 0.88 -22.03
CA ARG A 44 -15.20 1.30 -21.05
C ARG A 44 -15.77 2.34 -20.10
N PRO A 45 -15.83 2.06 -18.78
CA PRO A 45 -16.24 3.05 -17.79
C PRO A 45 -15.13 4.07 -17.52
N SER A 46 -15.51 5.27 -17.10
CA SER A 46 -14.55 6.26 -16.59
C SER A 46 -14.10 5.90 -15.18
N ILE A 47 -12.97 6.45 -14.72
CA ILE A 47 -12.47 6.26 -13.35
C ILE A 47 -13.50 6.70 -12.30
N ARG A 48 -14.24 7.80 -12.55
CA ARG A 48 -15.33 8.24 -11.66
C ARG A 48 -16.41 7.17 -11.51
N VAL A 49 -16.83 6.56 -12.61
CA VAL A 49 -17.85 5.48 -12.58
C VAL A 49 -17.29 4.23 -11.89
N LEU A 50 -16.02 3.90 -12.12
CA LEU A 50 -15.37 2.77 -11.44
C LEU A 50 -15.31 2.93 -9.93
N ARG A 51 -15.03 4.14 -9.41
CA ARG A 51 -15.10 4.42 -7.96
C ARG A 51 -16.47 4.15 -7.37
N ILE A 52 -17.54 4.55 -8.07
CA ILE A 52 -18.93 4.31 -7.63
C ILE A 52 -19.24 2.80 -7.63
N ILE A 53 -18.81 2.09 -8.66
CA ILE A 53 -18.98 0.63 -8.75
C ILE A 53 -18.21 -0.05 -7.62
N ALA A 54 -16.96 0.33 -7.38
CA ALA A 54 -16.08 -0.24 -6.36
C ALA A 54 -16.66 -0.08 -4.95
N ASP A 55 -17.06 1.14 -4.59
CA ASP A 55 -17.71 1.46 -3.31
C ASP A 55 -18.95 0.59 -3.07
N ARG A 56 -19.84 0.50 -4.07
CA ARG A 56 -21.08 -0.30 -3.96
C ARG A 56 -20.83 -1.79 -3.92
N LEU A 57 -19.84 -2.25 -4.65
CA LEU A 57 -19.39 -3.63 -4.63
C LEU A 57 -18.44 -3.90 -3.46
N GLY A 58 -18.22 -2.95 -2.54
CA GLY A 58 -17.33 -3.07 -1.38
C GLY A 58 -15.97 -3.68 -1.72
N THR A 59 -15.34 -3.16 -2.77
CA THR A 59 -14.02 -3.55 -3.29
C THR A 59 -13.25 -2.29 -3.65
N GLU A 60 -11.95 -2.41 -3.89
CA GLU A 60 -11.11 -1.31 -4.39
C GLU A 60 -11.18 -1.19 -5.93
N VAL A 61 -10.96 0.02 -6.44
CA VAL A 61 -10.92 0.30 -7.89
C VAL A 61 -9.76 -0.43 -8.55
N GLU A 62 -8.64 -0.51 -7.84
CA GLU A 62 -7.41 -1.20 -8.23
C GLU A 62 -7.68 -2.68 -8.51
N TYR A 63 -8.44 -3.35 -7.64
CA TYR A 63 -8.84 -4.74 -7.87
C TYR A 63 -9.68 -4.87 -9.14
N ILE A 64 -10.61 -3.95 -9.36
CA ILE A 64 -11.45 -3.93 -10.58
C ILE A 64 -10.63 -3.68 -11.85
N LEU A 65 -9.51 -2.96 -11.77
CA LEU A 65 -8.63 -2.70 -12.92
C LEU A 65 -7.65 -3.86 -13.18
N GLU A 66 -7.00 -4.38 -12.15
CA GLU A 66 -5.80 -5.22 -12.29
C GLU A 66 -6.04 -6.72 -12.06
N GLY A 67 -7.08 -7.10 -11.33
CA GLY A 67 -7.56 -8.50 -11.26
C GLY A 67 -6.76 -9.43 -10.41
N GLN A 68 -5.88 -8.81 -9.66
CA GLN A 68 -5.11 -9.38 -8.63
C GLN A 68 -5.53 -8.59 -7.39
N GLU A 69 -5.59 -9.23 -6.22
CA GLU A 69 -5.43 -8.52 -4.94
C GLU A 69 -3.97 -8.00 -4.82
N ALA A 70 -3.45 -7.42 -5.91
CA ALA A 70 -2.07 -7.09 -6.14
C ALA A 70 -1.53 -6.01 -5.20
N GLY A 71 -2.40 -5.15 -4.67
CA GLY A 71 -1.98 -4.01 -3.87
C GLY A 71 -1.64 -4.40 -2.46
N ILE A 72 -2.60 -4.85 -1.67
CA ILE A 72 -2.50 -4.75 -0.21
C ILE A 72 -1.39 -5.62 0.37
N GLU A 73 -1.30 -6.92 0.05
CA GLU A 73 -0.27 -7.78 0.65
C GLU A 73 1.15 -7.36 0.23
N ARG A 74 1.32 -6.94 -1.02
CA ARG A 74 2.64 -6.53 -1.53
C ARG A 74 3.03 -5.13 -1.10
N GLU A 75 2.07 -4.20 -1.02
CA GLU A 75 2.24 -2.89 -0.40
C GLU A 75 2.58 -3.07 1.09
N LEU A 76 1.85 -3.93 1.80
CA LEU A 76 2.12 -4.32 3.18
C LEU A 76 3.52 -4.91 3.35
N ALA A 77 3.92 -5.81 2.44
CA ALA A 77 5.26 -6.39 2.41
C ALA A 77 6.35 -5.33 2.21
N LEU A 78 6.13 -4.36 1.33
CA LEU A 78 7.03 -3.23 1.10
C LEU A 78 7.15 -2.37 2.37
N GLU A 79 6.04 -1.95 2.95
CA GLU A 79 6.04 -1.09 4.15
C GLU A 79 6.63 -1.80 5.37
N LYS A 80 6.26 -3.07 5.58
CA LYS A 80 6.88 -3.90 6.62
C LYS A 80 8.39 -4.02 6.41
N GLY A 81 8.83 -4.17 5.16
CA GLY A 81 10.24 -4.15 4.79
C GLY A 81 10.94 -2.83 5.17
N ARG A 82 10.34 -1.69 4.82
CA ARG A 82 10.84 -0.34 5.13
C ARG A 82 10.99 -0.12 6.65
N VAL A 83 9.99 -0.49 7.44
CA VAL A 83 10.03 -0.38 8.91
C VAL A 83 11.14 -1.24 9.50
N LEU A 84 11.23 -2.50 9.07
CA LEU A 84 12.25 -3.42 9.57
C LEU A 84 13.66 -2.93 9.23
N LEU A 85 13.85 -2.33 8.05
CA LEU A 85 15.13 -1.68 7.70
C LEU A 85 15.44 -0.47 8.59
N ALA A 86 14.46 0.39 8.84
CA ALA A 86 14.63 1.55 9.72
C ALA A 86 15.03 1.15 11.15
N ARG A 87 14.53 0.00 11.64
CA ARG A 87 14.88 -0.60 12.95
C ARG A 87 16.19 -1.39 12.94
N GLY A 88 16.87 -1.51 11.79
CA GLY A 88 18.09 -2.31 11.66
C GLY A 88 17.86 -3.82 11.62
N GLU A 89 16.60 -4.28 11.53
CA GLU A 89 16.22 -5.69 11.47
C GLU A 89 16.37 -6.27 10.04
N THR A 90 17.56 -6.11 9.45
CA THR A 90 17.81 -6.33 8.01
C THR A 90 17.40 -7.72 7.51
N ARG A 91 17.67 -8.79 8.27
CA ARG A 91 17.29 -10.15 7.87
C ARG A 91 15.77 -10.34 7.83
N ARG A 92 15.04 -9.75 8.77
CA ARG A 92 13.57 -9.80 8.80
C ARG A 92 12.99 -8.96 7.66
N ALA A 93 13.59 -7.81 7.36
CA ALA A 93 13.20 -6.99 6.21
C ALA A 93 13.32 -7.78 4.89
N MET A 94 14.43 -8.49 4.66
CA MET A 94 14.63 -9.32 3.47
C MET A 94 13.54 -10.39 3.30
N LEU A 95 13.08 -11.00 4.40
CA LEU A 95 11.99 -11.96 4.37
C LEU A 95 10.64 -11.28 4.07
N ALA A 96 10.37 -10.16 4.74
CA ALA A 96 9.14 -9.40 4.54
C ALA A 96 8.99 -8.87 3.11
N LEU A 97 10.09 -8.45 2.47
CA LEU A 97 10.08 -7.88 1.13
C LEU A 97 9.83 -8.89 0.00
N LYS A 98 9.91 -10.21 0.25
CA LYS A 98 9.82 -11.24 -0.80
C LYS A 98 8.62 -11.08 -1.74
N PRO A 99 7.38 -10.89 -1.23
CA PRO A 99 6.19 -10.75 -2.08
C PRO A 99 6.26 -9.49 -2.97
N ALA A 100 6.77 -8.38 -2.43
CA ALA A 100 6.87 -7.11 -3.13
C ALA A 100 7.98 -7.11 -4.20
N VAL A 101 9.14 -7.71 -3.90
CA VAL A 101 10.29 -7.79 -4.81
C VAL A 101 9.97 -8.56 -6.10
N ALA A 102 9.10 -9.56 -6.02
CA ALA A 102 8.65 -10.36 -7.15
C ALA A 102 7.63 -9.62 -8.04
N SER A 103 7.09 -8.49 -7.58
CA SER A 103 6.13 -7.71 -8.36
C SER A 103 6.80 -6.98 -9.53
N TYR A 104 6.10 -6.97 -10.66
CA TYR A 104 6.43 -6.14 -11.82
C TYR A 104 5.65 -4.81 -11.81
N ASP A 105 4.78 -4.61 -10.82
CA ASP A 105 3.93 -3.43 -10.69
C ASP A 105 4.82 -2.22 -10.42
N TRP A 106 4.69 -1.19 -11.26
CA TRP A 106 5.34 0.10 -11.03
C TRP A 106 4.43 0.99 -10.17
N PRO A 107 4.94 1.66 -9.12
CA PRO A 107 6.34 1.67 -8.68
C PRO A 107 6.72 0.56 -7.67
N LEU A 108 5.73 -0.14 -7.12
CA LEU A 108 5.88 -1.03 -5.96
C LEU A 108 7.06 -1.99 -6.05
N GLY A 109 7.16 -2.74 -7.15
CA GLY A 109 8.21 -3.72 -7.35
C GLY A 109 9.60 -3.07 -7.39
N SER A 110 9.70 -1.87 -7.97
CA SER A 110 10.95 -1.11 -8.02
C SER A 110 11.36 -0.66 -6.62
N ASP A 111 10.43 -0.06 -5.88
CA ASP A 111 10.67 0.39 -4.51
C ASP A 111 11.09 -0.77 -3.59
N ALA A 112 10.49 -1.95 -3.76
CA ALA A 112 10.86 -3.15 -3.04
C ALA A 112 12.26 -3.66 -3.39
N ARG A 113 12.65 -3.60 -4.67
CA ARG A 113 14.01 -3.96 -5.12
C ARG A 113 15.05 -2.96 -4.62
N VAL A 114 14.74 -1.67 -4.55
CA VAL A 114 15.61 -0.65 -3.94
C VAL A 114 15.77 -0.91 -2.43
N CYS A 115 14.69 -1.21 -1.71
CA CYS A 115 14.77 -1.61 -0.30
C CYS A 115 15.63 -2.88 -0.11
N ARG A 116 15.51 -3.85 -1.02
CA ARG A 116 16.36 -5.05 -1.03
C ARG A 116 17.84 -4.70 -1.25
N ALA A 117 18.15 -3.79 -2.17
CA ALA A 117 19.53 -3.33 -2.40
C ALA A 117 20.12 -2.67 -1.15
N GLN A 118 19.35 -1.84 -0.45
CA GLN A 118 19.76 -1.27 0.83
C GLN A 118 20.08 -2.36 1.87
N ALA A 119 19.23 -3.39 1.97
CA ALA A 119 19.46 -4.52 2.86
C ALA A 119 20.75 -5.28 2.49
N LEU A 120 20.99 -5.51 1.20
CA LEU A 120 22.20 -6.17 0.69
C LEU A 120 23.47 -5.38 1.06
N LEU A 121 23.45 -4.05 0.92
CA LEU A 121 24.57 -3.19 1.32
C LEU A 121 24.87 -3.31 2.82
N VAL A 122 23.84 -3.29 3.68
CA VAL A 122 24.00 -3.45 5.14
C VAL A 122 24.57 -4.82 5.50
N MET A 123 24.24 -5.86 4.73
CA MET A 123 24.78 -7.22 4.90
C MET A 123 26.18 -7.40 4.28
N GLY A 124 26.77 -6.37 3.68
CA GLY A 124 28.09 -6.44 3.02
C GLY A 124 28.07 -7.10 1.64
N ARG A 125 26.90 -7.43 1.09
CA ARG A 125 26.73 -8.06 -0.24
C ARG A 125 26.72 -7.00 -1.34
N LYS A 126 27.86 -6.31 -1.48
CA LYS A 126 27.99 -5.11 -2.33
C LYS A 126 27.76 -5.38 -3.82
N ASP A 127 28.28 -6.48 -4.35
CA ASP A 127 28.17 -6.80 -5.78
C ASP A 127 26.70 -7.04 -6.17
N GLU A 128 25.98 -7.84 -5.39
CA GLU A 128 24.55 -8.07 -5.61
C GLU A 128 23.72 -6.80 -5.46
N ALA A 129 24.07 -5.93 -4.51
CA ALA A 129 23.41 -4.64 -4.37
C ALA A 129 23.63 -3.76 -5.61
N ALA A 130 24.87 -3.71 -6.13
CA ALA A 130 25.23 -2.93 -7.30
C ALA A 130 24.48 -3.39 -8.55
N GLU A 131 24.31 -4.71 -8.75
CA GLU A 131 23.51 -5.25 -9.85
C GLU A 131 22.05 -4.79 -9.78
N VAL A 132 21.45 -4.86 -8.58
CA VAL A 132 20.06 -4.42 -8.37
C VAL A 132 19.93 -2.92 -8.60
N ILE A 133 20.84 -2.12 -8.05
CA ILE A 133 20.83 -0.66 -8.22
C ILE A 133 20.96 -0.29 -9.69
N ALA A 134 21.89 -0.89 -10.43
CA ALA A 134 22.10 -0.61 -11.85
C ALA A 134 20.85 -0.96 -12.70
N ARG A 135 20.16 -2.05 -12.36
CA ARG A 135 18.91 -2.45 -13.03
C ARG A 135 17.78 -1.46 -12.73
N GLU A 136 17.53 -1.18 -11.44
CA GLU A 136 16.43 -0.30 -11.05
C GLU A 136 16.67 1.15 -11.49
N LYS A 137 17.92 1.61 -11.53
CA LYS A 137 18.27 2.92 -12.10
C LYS A 137 17.71 3.11 -13.50
N LYS A 138 17.94 2.13 -14.38
CA LYS A 138 17.41 2.16 -15.76
C LYS A 138 15.89 2.17 -15.77
N THR A 139 15.25 1.34 -14.93
CA THR A 139 13.79 1.30 -14.82
C THR A 139 13.21 2.63 -14.34
N ILE A 140 13.81 3.26 -13.32
CA ILE A 140 13.36 4.54 -12.77
C ILE A 140 13.58 5.67 -13.78
N GLU A 141 14.72 5.70 -14.47
CA GLU A 141 15.02 6.65 -15.54
C GLU A 141 14.00 6.55 -16.69
N LEU A 142 13.61 5.34 -17.09
CA LEU A 142 12.57 5.12 -18.13
C LEU A 142 11.21 5.71 -17.74
N HIS A 143 10.86 5.71 -16.45
CA HIS A 143 9.62 6.29 -15.94
C HIS A 143 9.73 7.80 -15.67
N ASN A 144 10.91 8.40 -15.87
CA ASN A 144 11.20 9.81 -15.58
C ASN A 144 10.91 10.24 -14.12
N ASP A 145 11.01 9.31 -13.17
CA ASP A 145 10.74 9.57 -11.76
C ASP A 145 12.01 10.06 -11.04
N ARG A 146 12.15 11.39 -10.95
CA ARG A 146 13.30 12.04 -10.30
C ARG A 146 13.37 11.73 -8.81
N HIS A 147 12.22 11.64 -8.13
CA HIS A 147 12.16 11.40 -6.69
C HIS A 147 12.76 10.02 -6.35
N ARG A 148 12.33 8.98 -7.06
CA ARG A 148 12.87 7.62 -6.89
C ARG A 148 14.33 7.52 -7.29
N LEU A 149 14.75 8.29 -8.29
CA LEU A 149 16.16 8.31 -8.69
C LEU A 149 17.05 8.89 -7.60
N ASP A 150 16.61 9.96 -6.93
CA ASP A 150 17.33 10.54 -5.81
C ASP A 150 17.36 9.60 -4.59
N ARG A 151 16.26 8.89 -4.34
CA ARG A 151 16.20 7.84 -3.31
C ARG A 151 17.14 6.68 -3.60
N LEU A 152 17.19 6.21 -4.85
CA LEU A 152 18.12 5.17 -5.29
C LEU A 152 19.58 5.62 -5.09
N ARG A 153 19.91 6.87 -5.46
CA ARG A 153 21.25 7.43 -5.28
C ARG A 153 21.65 7.53 -3.81
N ALA A 154 20.71 7.85 -2.92
CA ALA A 154 20.96 7.82 -1.48
C ALA A 154 21.35 6.41 -1.02
N VAL A 155 20.59 5.40 -1.45
CA VAL A 155 20.92 3.98 -1.18
C VAL A 155 22.28 3.60 -1.75
N GLU A 156 22.60 4.02 -2.97
CA GLU A 156 23.90 3.78 -3.63
C GLU A 156 25.08 4.35 -2.83
N ARG A 157 24.91 5.51 -2.19
CA ARG A 157 25.90 6.10 -1.28
C ARG A 157 25.97 5.42 0.09
N GLY A 158 25.12 4.42 0.35
CA GLY A 158 25.02 3.74 1.64
C GLY A 158 24.29 4.56 2.71
N GLU A 159 23.59 5.62 2.33
CA GLU A 159 22.78 6.40 3.25
C GLU A 159 21.61 5.55 3.74
N ARG A 160 21.41 5.52 5.06
CA ARG A 160 20.24 4.87 5.66
C ARG A 160 19.11 5.88 5.69
N PHE A 161 18.00 5.57 5.04
CA PHE A 161 16.74 6.25 5.34
C PHE A 161 16.32 5.87 6.76
N HIS A 162 16.59 6.78 7.69
CA HIS A 162 16.07 6.72 9.05
C HIS A 162 14.86 7.64 9.11
N PHE A 163 13.76 7.14 9.67
CA PHE A 163 12.69 8.00 10.11
C PHE A 163 13.04 8.41 11.54
N GLU A 164 13.24 9.70 11.78
CA GLU A 164 13.30 10.22 13.15
C GLU A 164 11.88 10.19 13.72
N GLY A 165 11.64 9.44 14.79
CA GLY A 165 10.34 9.38 15.47
C GLY A 165 9.37 8.30 14.96
N ASP A 166 8.07 8.56 15.05
CA ASP A 166 7.01 7.64 14.62
C ASP A 166 6.95 7.57 13.08
N ALA A 167 7.08 6.36 12.52
CA ALA A 167 7.08 6.13 11.09
C ALA A 167 5.74 6.53 10.43
N VAL A 168 4.60 6.37 11.14
CA VAL A 168 3.29 6.84 10.66
C VAL A 168 3.32 8.36 10.51
N GLU A 169 3.76 9.06 11.55
CA GLU A 169 3.81 10.53 11.56
C GLU A 169 4.77 11.07 10.50
N ALA A 170 5.93 10.44 10.33
CA ALA A 170 6.89 10.79 9.29
C ALA A 170 6.28 10.63 7.88
N HIS A 171 5.55 9.55 7.63
CA HIS A 171 4.85 9.34 6.36
C HIS A 171 3.72 10.35 6.14
N LEU A 172 2.93 10.68 7.17
CA LEU A 172 1.89 11.72 7.05
C LEU A 172 2.51 13.10 6.74
N HIS A 173 3.60 13.48 7.40
CA HIS A 173 4.32 14.72 7.10
C HIS A 173 4.89 14.77 5.68
N LEU A 174 5.39 13.65 5.16
CA LEU A 174 5.84 13.54 3.79
C LEU A 174 4.69 13.62 2.79
N ALA A 175 3.53 13.03 3.11
CA ALA A 175 2.32 13.15 2.30
C ALA A 175 1.85 14.61 2.20
N ASP A 176 1.77 15.32 3.33
CA ASP A 176 1.41 16.75 3.38
C ASP A 176 2.39 17.61 2.57
N ARG A 177 3.69 17.31 2.66
CA ARG A 177 4.71 18.01 1.89
C ARG A 177 4.54 17.75 0.38
N ALA A 178 4.27 16.51 -0.03
CA ALA A 178 4.03 16.15 -1.42
C ALA A 178 2.78 16.87 -1.98
N ALA A 179 1.71 16.93 -1.20
CA ALA A 179 0.48 17.66 -1.54
C ALA A 179 0.77 19.15 -1.80
N ARG A 180 1.53 19.81 -0.90
CA ARG A 180 1.94 21.23 -1.06
C ARG A 180 2.76 21.50 -2.31
N HIS A 181 3.54 20.53 -2.77
CA HIS A 181 4.35 20.63 -3.98
C HIS A 181 3.63 20.16 -5.26
N GLY A 182 2.35 19.76 -5.15
CA GLY A 182 1.57 19.28 -6.29
C GLY A 182 2.08 17.94 -6.85
N ASN A 183 2.61 17.07 -5.99
CA ASN A 183 3.02 15.72 -6.36
C ASN A 183 2.00 14.68 -5.83
N PRO A 184 0.89 14.43 -6.56
CA PRO A 184 -0.19 13.57 -6.09
C PRO A 184 0.19 12.10 -5.98
N HIS A 185 1.25 11.67 -6.68
CA HIS A 185 1.74 10.30 -6.64
C HIS A 185 2.49 10.04 -5.33
N ASP A 186 3.41 10.93 -4.95
CA ASP A 186 4.14 10.85 -3.68
C ASP A 186 3.20 11.03 -2.48
N GLU A 187 2.20 11.91 -2.60
CA GLU A 187 1.16 12.10 -1.58
C GLU A 187 0.42 10.78 -1.31
N LEU A 188 -0.08 10.13 -2.37
CA LEU A 188 -0.82 8.89 -2.27
C LEU A 188 0.05 7.75 -1.72
N GLU A 189 1.31 7.66 -2.14
CA GLU A 189 2.24 6.64 -1.64
C GLU A 189 2.47 6.80 -0.13
N HIS A 190 2.78 8.01 0.33
CA HIS A 190 3.06 8.26 1.73
C HIS A 190 1.82 8.10 2.62
N TYR A 191 0.64 8.48 2.12
CA TYR A 191 -0.63 8.23 2.81
C TYR A 191 -0.92 6.73 2.93
N ARG A 192 -0.73 5.96 1.85
CA ARG A 192 -0.87 4.49 1.87
C ARG A 192 0.07 3.86 2.88
N ALA A 193 1.33 4.28 2.89
CA ALA A 193 2.33 3.82 3.84
C ALA A 193 1.88 4.07 5.30
N ALA A 194 1.46 5.30 5.64
CA ALA A 194 0.96 5.63 6.97
C ALA A 194 -0.24 4.76 7.38
N ARG A 195 -1.22 4.56 6.48
CA ARG A 195 -2.38 3.69 6.74
C ARG A 195 -1.96 2.25 7.04
N ILE A 196 -1.09 1.70 6.20
CA ILE A 196 -0.59 0.32 6.36
C ILE A 196 0.15 0.16 7.70
N LEU A 197 0.96 1.14 8.09
CA LEU A 197 1.68 1.12 9.37
C LEU A 197 0.74 1.13 10.58
N LEU A 198 -0.36 1.88 10.51
CA LEU A 198 -1.42 1.87 11.53
C LEU A 198 -2.14 0.52 11.60
N GLU A 199 -2.37 -0.14 10.47
CA GLU A 199 -3.02 -1.47 10.43
C GLU A 199 -2.11 -2.57 11.00
N VAL A 200 -0.80 -2.48 10.77
CA VAL A 200 0.19 -3.47 11.27
C VAL A 200 0.50 -3.30 12.75
N ASN A 201 0.48 -2.05 13.23
CA ASN A 201 0.83 -1.72 14.60
C ASN A 201 -0.17 -0.70 15.14
N PRO A 202 -1.41 -1.13 15.44
CA PRO A 202 -2.44 -0.21 15.91
C PRO A 202 -1.92 0.56 17.13
N PRO A 203 -2.10 1.89 17.18
CA PRO A 203 -1.74 2.66 18.35
C PRO A 203 -2.47 2.03 19.54
N HIS A 204 -1.73 1.72 20.61
CA HIS A 204 -2.34 1.25 21.84
C HIS A 204 -3.32 2.35 22.28
N SER A 205 -4.61 2.08 22.15
CA SER A 205 -5.67 3.01 22.51
C SER A 205 -5.52 3.38 23.98
N TRP A 206 -5.08 4.60 24.26
CA TRP A 206 -5.23 5.22 25.56
C TRP A 206 -6.40 6.20 25.53
N GLY A 207 -7.36 5.96 26.42
CA GLY A 207 -8.47 6.83 26.78
C GLY A 207 -9.70 6.01 27.18
N GLY A 208 -10.22 6.03 28.41
CA GLY A 208 -9.86 6.78 29.60
C GLY A 208 -10.99 6.69 30.65
N GLY A 209 -10.63 6.72 31.93
CA GLY A 209 -11.34 7.43 33.02
C GLY A 209 -12.74 6.98 33.45
N GLY A 210 -12.80 6.39 34.65
CA GLY A 210 -14.03 6.27 35.44
C GLY A 210 -13.70 5.85 36.88
N GLU A 211 -13.19 6.78 37.70
CA GLU A 211 -13.27 6.67 39.16
C GLU A 211 -14.74 6.59 39.57
N ALA A 212 -15.10 5.58 40.37
CA ALA A 212 -16.19 5.70 41.33
C ALA A 212 -15.80 4.95 42.60
N ALA A 213 -15.76 5.72 43.68
CA ALA A 213 -15.51 5.34 45.05
C ALA A 213 -16.30 4.11 45.52
N GLY A 214 -15.68 3.35 46.43
CA GLY A 214 -16.34 2.29 47.19
C GLY A 214 -15.44 1.81 48.31
N GLY A 215 -15.24 2.66 49.32
CA GLY A 215 -14.50 2.29 50.51
C GLY A 215 -15.19 1.17 51.30
N ALA A 216 -14.40 0.25 51.83
CA ALA A 216 -14.74 -0.51 53.02
C ALA A 216 -13.44 -0.84 53.77
N LYS A 217 -13.23 -0.11 54.87
CA LYS A 217 -12.17 -0.37 55.85
C LYS A 217 -12.77 -1.21 56.99
N ALA A 218 -11.97 -2.19 57.43
CA ALA A 218 -11.88 -2.75 58.79
C ALA A 218 -12.97 -3.76 59.26
N PRO A 219 -12.71 -4.59 60.30
CA PRO A 219 -11.53 -4.57 61.17
C PRO A 219 -10.82 -5.92 61.41
N THR A 220 -9.55 -5.77 61.79
CA THR A 220 -8.76 -6.68 62.62
C THR A 220 -9.23 -6.63 64.08
N GLY A 221 -9.36 -7.78 64.74
CA GLY A 221 -9.48 -7.97 66.19
C GLY A 221 -9.95 -9.40 66.47
N SER A 222 -9.38 -10.19 67.38
CA SER A 222 -8.38 -10.01 68.43
C SER A 222 -7.66 -11.33 68.66
#